data_AF-A0A1Z8ZM33-F1
#
_entry.id   AF-A0A1Z8ZM33-F1
#
_cell.length_a   1.000
_cell.length_b   1.000
_cell.length_c   1.000
_cell.angle_alpha   90.00
_cell.angle_beta   90.00
_cell.angle_gamma   90.00
#
_symmetry.space_group_name_H-M   'P 1'
#
loop_
_entity.id
_entity.type
_entity.pdbx_description
1 polymer ?
#
loop_
_entity_poly.entity_id
_entity_poly.type
_entity_poly.pdbx_seq_one_letter_code
_entity_poly.pdbx_strand_id
1 'polypeptide(L)'
;MPHNPNKISVPDWLLRLSRRPVMLTWIYVAFWCLIWLDAHAWFRLSYLTSAIGFATAVPVCYFWIRHHRNSSLIVRRAVFSISYLPLWQLIVHLPLLNYSYSLSATLTQVGTAGAFFLGLCWAVWWIDRETKRVPDPKTKKTVWDPRQLVAWYFGNKNNKLRQSIFTLMSYTFMFGLMAFFLTRLSGCSIYESPLGGGEETQLKQIVKIQKVINKKYVINPYSSILFNPPPIDDVKLQVLEVTEHLYKIGQGKGDGAGFSAGTTRGKVRFIRLKYDGGDWEQDMDRGSDLNLLTEYGVRTGHPVSDRPEPMEIGRLKSFPPRKSPPMVYMTGQQNINVSEKEIKVIRSYLLEHHGMLFGDNGGSSGWEGQFVSMMQKVLPKIEPISVYLDHTIHRIPYPLPKLPIVAPHGRSNALGWVVNGRLVAYYHPGDIGDAWADGHSGVPRDVWESSYQLGVNIIYYAHAEYNKWLEATKK
;
A
#
# COMPACT_ATOMS: atom_id res chain seq x y z
N MET A 1 33.39 -56.33 -10.09
CA MET A 1 33.05 -55.68 -8.80
C MET A 1 33.82 -54.37 -8.69
N PRO A 2 33.24 -53.26 -8.20
CA PRO A 2 32.01 -52.62 -8.65
C PRO A 2 32.27 -51.23 -9.25
N HIS A 3 31.36 -50.80 -10.12
CA HIS A 3 31.21 -49.43 -10.62
C HIS A 3 30.97 -48.49 -9.42
N ASN A 4 31.83 -47.48 -9.25
CA ASN A 4 31.63 -46.43 -8.26
C ASN A 4 30.69 -45.35 -8.85
N PRO A 5 29.51 -45.07 -8.26
CA PRO A 5 28.54 -44.16 -8.85
C PRO A 5 28.87 -42.69 -8.57
N ASN A 6 28.59 -41.84 -9.56
CA ASN A 6 28.31 -40.41 -9.43
C ASN A 6 29.38 -39.52 -8.77
N LYS A 7 30.51 -39.30 -9.46
CA LYS A 7 31.20 -38.00 -9.35
C LYS A 7 30.53 -37.03 -10.30
N ILE A 8 29.65 -36.19 -9.76
CA ILE A 8 29.16 -34.99 -10.44
C ILE A 8 30.39 -34.15 -10.81
N SER A 9 30.73 -34.09 -12.10
CA SER A 9 31.85 -33.29 -12.59
C SER A 9 31.48 -31.81 -12.48
N VAL A 10 31.89 -31.17 -11.39
CA VAL A 10 31.73 -29.73 -11.22
C VAL A 10 32.64 -29.03 -12.25
N PRO A 11 32.11 -28.18 -13.14
CA PRO A 11 32.90 -27.45 -14.11
C PRO A 11 34.10 -26.70 -13.50
N ASP A 12 35.26 -26.79 -14.14
CA ASP A 12 36.54 -26.19 -13.67
C ASP A 12 36.50 -24.67 -13.44
N TRP A 13 35.54 -23.97 -14.03
CA TRP A 13 35.32 -22.54 -13.80
C TRP A 13 34.65 -22.28 -12.43
N LEU A 14 33.76 -23.16 -11.96
CA LEU A 14 33.14 -23.08 -10.63
C LEU A 14 34.16 -23.35 -9.52
N LEU A 15 35.08 -24.30 -9.74
CA LEU A 15 36.19 -24.59 -8.83
C LEU A 15 37.22 -23.43 -8.76
N ARG A 16 37.41 -22.69 -9.85
CA ARG A 16 38.23 -21.46 -9.86
C ARG A 16 37.54 -20.28 -9.17
N LEU A 17 36.21 -20.18 -9.30
CA LEU A 17 35.41 -19.16 -8.62
C LEU A 17 35.42 -19.36 -7.09
N SER A 18 35.34 -20.61 -6.62
CA SER A 18 35.36 -20.94 -5.18
C SER A 18 36.70 -20.62 -4.50
N ARG A 19 37.80 -20.48 -5.27
CA ARG A 19 39.12 -20.10 -4.75
C ARG A 19 39.26 -18.60 -4.46
N ARG A 20 38.27 -17.77 -4.83
CA ARG A 20 38.24 -16.32 -4.55
C ARG A 20 36.98 -15.95 -3.76
N PRO A 21 36.86 -16.36 -2.48
CA PRO A 21 35.66 -16.13 -1.67
C PRO A 21 35.30 -14.65 -1.55
N VAL A 22 36.29 -13.74 -1.59
CA VAL A 22 36.07 -12.29 -1.55
C VAL A 22 35.33 -11.77 -2.79
N MET A 23 35.67 -12.24 -3.99
CA MET A 23 34.98 -11.85 -5.23
C MET A 23 33.52 -12.30 -5.23
N LEU A 24 33.26 -13.54 -4.76
CA LEU A 24 31.91 -14.07 -4.61
C LEU A 24 31.07 -13.25 -3.64
N THR A 25 31.66 -12.80 -2.53
CA THR A 25 30.97 -11.91 -1.58
C THR A 25 30.61 -10.57 -2.21
N TRP A 26 31.47 -9.97 -3.04
CA TRP A 26 31.13 -8.72 -3.73
C TRP A 26 29.97 -8.87 -4.72
N ILE A 27 29.95 -9.98 -5.47
CA ILE A 27 28.83 -10.32 -6.36
C ILE A 27 27.54 -10.49 -5.54
N TYR A 28 27.63 -11.20 -4.41
CA TYR A 28 26.51 -11.39 -3.50
C TYR A 28 26.00 -10.05 -2.92
N VAL A 29 26.90 -9.15 -2.50
CA VAL A 29 26.53 -7.82 -2.00
C VAL A 29 25.79 -7.03 -3.08
N ALA A 30 26.26 -7.05 -4.32
CA ALA A 30 25.58 -6.39 -5.43
C ALA A 30 24.17 -6.97 -5.68
N PHE A 31 24.06 -8.30 -5.69
CA PHE A 31 22.77 -8.99 -5.82
C PHE A 31 21.81 -8.65 -4.67
N TRP A 32 22.30 -8.66 -3.43
CA TRP A 32 21.53 -8.31 -2.25
C TRP A 32 21.07 -6.84 -2.29
N CYS A 33 21.93 -5.92 -2.72
CA CYS A 33 21.58 -4.51 -2.90
C CYS A 33 20.49 -4.33 -3.97
N LEU A 34 20.49 -5.11 -5.05
CA LEU A 34 19.44 -5.07 -6.07
C LEU A 34 18.10 -5.56 -5.52
N ILE A 35 18.09 -6.64 -4.71
CA ILE A 35 16.87 -7.11 -4.04
C ILE A 35 16.38 -6.05 -3.06
N TRP A 36 17.28 -5.45 -2.28
CA TRP A 36 16.94 -4.39 -1.35
C TRP A 36 16.32 -3.17 -2.06
N LEU A 37 16.91 -2.74 -3.17
CA LEU A 37 16.38 -1.67 -4.02
C LEU A 37 15.02 -2.04 -4.61
N ASP A 38 14.81 -3.27 -5.07
CA ASP A 38 13.49 -3.67 -5.53
C ASP A 38 12.46 -3.66 -4.40
N ALA A 39 12.80 -4.22 -3.24
CA ALA A 39 11.92 -4.29 -2.09
C ALA A 39 11.47 -2.93 -1.55
N HIS A 40 12.33 -1.89 -1.66
CA HIS A 40 12.07 -0.56 -1.11
C HIS A 40 11.70 0.49 -2.16
N ALA A 41 12.09 0.29 -3.42
CA ALA A 41 11.97 1.32 -4.46
C ALA A 41 11.22 0.86 -5.71
N TRP A 42 11.51 -0.32 -6.27
CA TRP A 42 10.91 -0.69 -7.56
C TRP A 42 9.64 -1.53 -7.45
N PHE A 43 9.49 -2.26 -6.36
CA PHE A 43 8.34 -3.10 -6.03
C PHE A 43 7.97 -4.14 -7.11
N ARG A 44 8.91 -4.59 -7.94
CA ARG A 44 8.60 -5.52 -9.05
C ARG A 44 8.54 -6.97 -8.62
N LEU A 45 9.32 -7.35 -7.62
CA LEU A 45 9.34 -8.70 -7.08
C LEU A 45 8.19 -8.89 -6.07
N SER A 46 7.66 -10.11 -6.04
CA SER A 46 6.70 -10.52 -5.01
C SER A 46 7.41 -10.70 -3.67
N TYR A 47 6.66 -10.64 -2.56
CA TYR A 47 7.23 -10.84 -1.23
C TYR A 47 7.94 -12.19 -1.10
N LEU A 48 7.40 -13.25 -1.72
CA LEU A 48 8.01 -14.57 -1.74
C LEU A 48 9.37 -14.55 -2.45
N THR A 49 9.44 -13.98 -3.66
CA THR A 49 10.70 -13.91 -4.41
C THR A 49 11.76 -13.07 -3.69
N SER A 50 11.36 -11.96 -3.06
CA SER A 50 12.26 -11.15 -2.24
C SER A 50 12.72 -11.92 -0.99
N ALA A 51 11.83 -12.63 -0.30
CA ALA A 51 12.19 -13.45 0.86
C ALA A 51 13.16 -14.58 0.51
N ILE A 52 12.95 -15.27 -0.62
CA ILE A 52 13.90 -16.27 -1.15
C ILE A 52 15.25 -15.61 -1.43
N GLY A 53 15.25 -14.44 -2.06
CA GLY A 53 16.44 -13.64 -2.31
C GLY A 53 17.20 -13.33 -1.01
N PHE A 54 16.52 -12.81 0.02
CA PHE A 54 17.12 -12.54 1.32
C PHE A 54 17.53 -13.80 2.08
N ALA A 55 16.87 -14.94 1.88
CA ALA A 55 17.21 -16.21 2.53
C ALA A 55 18.61 -16.70 2.12
N THR A 56 19.10 -16.30 0.94
CA THR A 56 20.48 -16.59 0.50
C THR A 56 21.55 -15.97 1.41
N ALA A 57 21.19 -15.02 2.28
CA ALA A 57 22.07 -14.49 3.32
C ALA A 57 22.52 -15.53 4.34
N VAL A 58 21.66 -16.48 4.69
CA VAL A 58 21.92 -17.48 5.75
C VAL A 58 23.17 -18.32 5.43
N PRO A 59 23.29 -18.99 4.27
CA PRO A 59 24.48 -19.79 3.95
C PRO A 59 25.75 -18.93 3.80
N VAL A 60 25.64 -17.70 3.27
CA VAL A 60 26.79 -16.80 3.11
C VAL A 60 27.33 -16.35 4.47
N CYS A 61 26.45 -15.91 5.37
CA CYS A 61 26.83 -15.54 6.74
C CYS A 61 27.40 -16.74 7.50
N TYR A 62 26.78 -17.92 7.39
CA TYR A 62 27.28 -19.14 8.01
C TYR A 62 28.69 -19.51 7.54
N PHE A 63 28.96 -19.42 6.24
CA PHE A 63 30.28 -19.67 5.66
C PHE A 63 31.35 -18.77 6.28
N TRP A 64 31.12 -17.45 6.31
CA TRP A 64 32.10 -16.49 6.83
C TRP A 64 32.32 -16.63 8.34
N ILE A 65 31.25 -16.90 9.12
CA ILE A 65 31.35 -17.17 10.55
C ILE A 65 32.20 -18.42 10.81
N ARG A 66 32.02 -19.48 10.01
CA ARG A 66 32.80 -20.72 10.12
C ARG A 66 34.25 -20.51 9.68
N HIS A 67 34.47 -19.80 8.57
CA HIS A 67 35.80 -19.53 8.01
C HIS A 67 36.69 -18.76 9.01
N HIS A 68 36.13 -17.78 9.71
CA HIS A 68 36.87 -16.95 10.68
C HIS A 68 36.73 -17.41 12.14
N ARG A 69 36.25 -18.64 12.40
CA ARG A 69 36.07 -19.15 13.76
C ARG A 69 37.37 -19.13 14.60
N ASN A 70 38.51 -19.37 13.94
CA ASN A 70 39.84 -19.42 14.57
C ASN A 70 40.64 -18.12 14.37
N SER A 71 40.05 -17.08 13.79
CA SER A 71 40.70 -15.77 13.64
C SER A 71 40.68 -14.97 14.95
N SER A 72 41.37 -13.82 14.96
CA SER A 72 41.39 -12.93 16.13
C SER A 72 39.99 -12.50 16.55
N LEU A 73 39.82 -12.18 17.85
CA LEU A 73 38.53 -11.81 18.43
C LEU A 73 37.88 -10.63 17.69
N ILE A 74 38.68 -9.66 17.23
CA ILE A 74 38.21 -8.48 16.48
C ILE A 74 37.63 -8.91 15.13
N VAL A 75 38.31 -9.81 14.40
CA VAL A 75 37.85 -10.31 13.10
C VAL A 75 36.54 -11.08 13.27
N ARG A 76 36.44 -11.92 14.32
CA ARG A 76 35.19 -12.64 14.63
C ARG A 76 34.02 -11.70 14.89
N ARG A 77 34.22 -10.68 15.74
CA ARG A 77 33.20 -9.66 16.02
C ARG A 77 32.81 -8.88 14.77
N ALA A 78 33.77 -8.53 13.91
CA ALA A 78 33.51 -7.84 12.65
C ALA A 78 32.64 -8.68 11.72
N VAL A 79 32.92 -9.99 11.59
CA VAL A 79 32.11 -10.91 10.79
C VAL A 79 30.68 -11.01 11.30
N PHE A 80 30.47 -11.13 12.62
CA PHE A 80 29.12 -11.11 13.20
C PHE A 80 28.39 -9.79 12.95
N SER A 81 29.08 -8.67 13.11
CA SER A 81 28.53 -7.33 12.87
C SER A 81 28.14 -7.10 11.42
N ILE A 82 28.94 -7.56 10.45
CA ILE A 82 28.61 -7.47 9.02
C ILE A 82 27.44 -8.40 8.67
N SER A 83 27.38 -9.58 9.30
CA SER A 83 26.29 -10.55 9.08
C SER A 83 24.94 -10.08 9.63
N TYR A 84 24.93 -9.09 10.53
CA TYR A 84 23.71 -8.55 11.14
C TYR A 84 22.74 -7.98 10.10
N LEU A 85 23.22 -7.10 9.20
CA LEU A 85 22.37 -6.41 8.22
C LEU A 85 21.59 -7.36 7.30
N PRO A 86 22.23 -8.31 6.59
CA PRO A 86 21.50 -9.18 5.67
C PRO A 86 20.57 -10.16 6.39
N LEU A 87 20.91 -10.62 7.60
CA LEU A 87 20.03 -11.48 8.40
C LEU A 87 18.84 -10.72 8.99
N TRP A 88 19.06 -9.48 9.44
CA TRP A 88 17.99 -8.62 9.93
C TRP A 88 16.96 -8.33 8.82
N GLN A 89 17.42 -8.01 7.60
CA GLN A 89 16.50 -7.77 6.48
C GLN A 89 15.67 -9.01 6.11
N LEU A 90 16.25 -10.21 6.17
CA LEU A 90 15.48 -11.45 6.05
C LEU A 90 14.38 -11.54 7.12
N ILE A 91 14.71 -11.28 8.39
CA ILE A 91 13.76 -11.30 9.50
C ILE A 91 12.62 -10.29 9.30
N VAL A 92 12.90 -9.10 8.76
CA VAL A 92 11.88 -8.08 8.43
C VAL A 92 10.94 -8.54 7.32
N HIS A 93 11.44 -9.30 6.35
CA HIS A 93 10.66 -9.75 5.20
C HIS A 93 9.80 -10.98 5.47
N LEU A 94 10.14 -11.82 6.47
CA LEU A 94 9.36 -13.02 6.79
C LEU A 94 7.89 -12.71 7.18
N PRO A 95 7.60 -11.74 8.07
CA PRO A 95 6.20 -11.38 8.38
C PRO A 95 5.38 -10.92 7.19
N LEU A 96 6.02 -10.32 6.17
CA LEU A 96 5.32 -9.85 4.97
C LEU A 96 4.76 -10.99 4.12
N LEU A 97 5.26 -12.22 4.29
CA LEU A 97 4.69 -13.41 3.64
C LEU A 97 3.29 -13.73 4.16
N ASN A 98 3.01 -13.34 5.41
CA ASN A 98 1.71 -13.50 6.05
C ASN A 98 0.99 -12.15 6.20
N TYR A 99 1.30 -11.17 5.35
CA TYR A 99 0.70 -9.83 5.35
C TYR A 99 0.75 -9.09 6.70
N SER A 100 1.66 -9.49 7.59
CA SER A 100 1.82 -8.90 8.92
C SER A 100 2.70 -7.65 8.85
N TYR A 101 2.13 -6.56 8.32
CA TYR A 101 2.84 -5.29 8.11
C TYR A 101 3.29 -4.63 9.43
N SER A 102 2.47 -4.70 10.48
CA SER A 102 2.81 -4.14 11.80
C SER A 102 4.02 -4.84 12.43
N LEU A 103 4.07 -6.17 12.36
CA LEU A 103 5.23 -6.93 12.82
C LEU A 103 6.49 -6.63 11.99
N SER A 104 6.38 -6.50 10.67
CA SER A 104 7.51 -6.10 9.82
C SER A 104 8.01 -4.69 10.16
N ALA A 105 7.10 -3.74 10.43
CA ALA A 105 7.43 -2.38 10.83
C ALA A 105 8.16 -2.32 12.18
N THR A 106 7.68 -3.04 13.19
CA THR A 106 8.34 -3.12 14.51
C THR A 106 9.72 -3.77 14.42
N LEU A 107 9.88 -4.86 13.66
CA LEU A 107 11.19 -5.49 13.43
C LEU A 107 12.14 -4.55 12.65
N THR A 108 11.61 -3.72 11.77
CA THR A 108 12.39 -2.67 11.08
C THR A 108 12.87 -1.61 12.06
N GLN A 109 12.01 -1.13 12.96
CA GLN A 109 12.39 -0.14 13.98
C GLN A 109 13.43 -0.70 14.95
N VAL A 110 13.18 -1.89 15.50
CA VAL A 110 14.09 -2.56 16.45
C VAL A 110 15.43 -2.84 15.81
N GLY A 111 15.46 -3.33 14.57
CA GLY A 111 16.73 -3.60 13.92
C GLY A 111 17.46 -2.36 13.42
N THR A 112 16.75 -1.26 13.13
CA THR A 112 17.40 0.04 12.88
C THR A 112 18.08 0.55 14.14
N ALA A 113 17.42 0.43 15.30
CA ALA A 113 18.05 0.76 16.59
C ALA A 113 19.26 -0.16 16.87
N GLY A 114 19.14 -1.46 16.59
CA GLY A 114 20.25 -2.40 16.72
C GLY A 114 21.44 -2.05 15.81
N ALA A 115 21.18 -1.71 14.55
CA ALA A 115 22.20 -1.24 13.60
C ALA A 115 22.89 0.05 14.09
N PHE A 116 22.11 0.98 14.65
CA PHE A 116 22.64 2.22 15.23
C PHE A 116 23.64 1.93 16.35
N PHE A 117 23.25 1.15 17.37
CA PHE A 117 24.12 0.85 18.50
C PHE A 117 25.33 0.01 18.12
N LEU A 118 25.15 -0.95 17.22
CA LEU A 118 26.23 -1.80 16.72
C LEU A 118 27.30 -0.97 15.99
N GLY A 119 26.89 -0.06 15.11
CA GLY A 119 27.81 0.86 14.44
C GLY A 119 28.43 1.88 15.40
N LEU A 120 27.68 2.36 16.40
CA LEU A 120 28.20 3.25 17.44
C LEU A 120 29.31 2.56 18.26
N CYS A 121 29.13 1.30 18.65
CA CYS A 121 30.17 0.53 19.33
C CYS A 121 31.46 0.42 18.50
N TRP A 122 31.33 0.20 17.19
CA TRP A 122 32.48 0.17 16.28
C TRP A 122 33.14 1.55 16.14
N ALA A 123 32.36 2.62 16.03
CA ALA A 123 32.87 3.98 15.93
C ALA A 123 33.65 4.39 17.19
N VAL A 124 33.09 4.12 18.38
CA VAL A 124 33.75 4.39 19.67
C VAL A 124 35.02 3.56 19.81
N TRP A 125 34.96 2.26 19.50
CA TRP A 125 36.15 1.39 19.54
C TRP A 125 37.24 1.86 18.56
N TRP A 126 36.87 2.25 17.35
CA TRP A 126 37.80 2.74 16.33
C TRP A 126 38.50 4.02 16.79
N ILE A 127 37.74 5.00 17.28
CA ILE A 127 38.31 6.26 17.77
C ILE A 127 39.20 6.01 18.99
N ASP A 128 38.81 5.15 19.92
CA ASP A 128 39.66 4.83 21.08
C ASP A 128 40.97 4.15 20.66
N ARG A 129 40.90 3.23 19.68
CA ARG A 129 42.07 2.54 19.14
C ARG A 129 43.03 3.50 18.43
N GLU A 130 42.51 4.40 17.61
CA GLU A 130 43.33 5.35 16.86
C GLU A 130 43.91 6.44 17.79
N THR A 131 43.15 6.89 18.79
CA THR A 131 43.65 7.79 19.84
C THR A 131 44.88 7.20 20.55
N LYS A 132 44.92 5.88 20.78
CA LYS A 132 46.07 5.20 21.40
C LYS A 132 47.27 5.04 20.47
N ARG A 133 47.06 5.16 19.15
CA ARG A 133 48.10 4.94 18.13
C ARG A 133 48.75 6.23 17.66
N VAL A 134 47.99 7.31 17.63
CA VAL A 134 48.47 8.61 17.14
C VAL A 134 49.31 9.25 18.24
N PRO A 135 50.62 9.48 18.02
CA PRO A 135 51.45 10.17 18.99
C PRO A 135 51.09 11.65 19.09
N ASP A 136 51.36 12.24 20.24
CA ASP A 136 51.09 13.67 20.46
C ASP A 136 51.90 14.55 19.49
N PRO A 137 51.29 15.63 18.96
CA PRO A 137 51.93 16.54 18.04
C PRO A 137 53.12 17.25 18.70
N LYS A 138 54.30 17.18 18.06
CA LYS A 138 55.52 17.85 18.55
C LYS A 138 55.48 19.39 18.43
N THR A 139 54.51 19.94 17.70
CA THR A 139 54.40 21.39 17.41
C THR A 139 53.13 21.98 17.98
N LYS A 140 53.20 23.20 18.54
CA LYS A 140 52.06 23.97 19.11
C LYS A 140 51.02 24.48 18.10
N LYS A 141 50.94 23.90 16.89
CA LYS A 141 49.93 24.30 15.90
C LYS A 141 48.56 23.77 16.32
N THR A 142 47.51 24.51 15.98
CA THR A 142 46.13 24.11 16.22
C THR A 142 45.81 22.82 15.49
N VAL A 143 45.54 21.75 16.23
CA VAL A 143 45.19 20.44 15.68
C VAL A 143 43.67 20.32 15.51
N TRP A 144 43.27 19.84 14.32
CA TRP A 144 41.88 19.61 13.93
C TRP A 144 41.48 18.13 13.92
N ASP A 145 42.41 17.20 14.14
CA ASP A 145 42.14 15.77 14.04
C ASP A 145 41.34 15.26 15.27
N PRO A 146 40.10 14.73 15.09
CA PRO A 146 39.27 14.22 16.18
C PRO A 146 39.84 13.00 16.90
N ARG A 147 40.85 12.36 16.32
CA ARG A 147 41.57 11.23 16.93
C ARG A 147 42.57 11.69 17.99
N GLN A 148 42.98 12.96 17.98
CA GLN A 148 43.94 13.50 18.95
C GLN A 148 43.21 14.20 20.11
N LEU A 149 43.58 13.86 21.35
CA LEU A 149 42.99 14.49 22.54
C LEU A 149 43.38 15.97 22.72
N VAL A 150 44.40 16.41 22.00
CA VAL A 150 44.93 17.78 21.99
C VAL A 150 44.23 18.69 20.98
N ALA A 151 43.22 18.17 20.26
CA ALA A 151 42.46 18.98 19.32
C ALA A 151 41.80 20.19 20.02
N TRP A 152 41.82 21.34 19.36
CA TRP A 152 41.51 22.62 19.99
C TRP A 152 40.10 22.68 20.60
N TYR A 153 39.14 21.99 19.98
CA TYR A 153 37.73 21.96 20.39
C TYR A 153 37.44 21.00 21.55
N PHE A 154 38.39 20.14 21.96
CA PHE A 154 38.26 19.36 23.20
C PHE A 154 38.68 20.16 24.44
N GLY A 155 39.43 21.24 24.28
CA GLY A 155 39.95 22.04 25.39
C GLY A 155 40.97 21.28 26.26
N ASN A 156 41.22 21.77 27.47
CA ASN A 156 42.28 21.24 28.36
C ASN A 156 41.75 20.42 29.55
N LYS A 157 40.44 20.36 29.75
CA LYS A 157 39.80 19.61 30.85
C LYS A 157 38.84 18.57 30.28
N ASN A 158 38.90 17.34 30.79
CA ASN A 158 38.04 16.22 30.42
C ASN A 158 38.03 15.90 28.91
N ASN A 159 39.19 16.01 28.26
CA ASN A 159 39.33 15.88 26.80
C ASN A 159 38.79 14.54 26.27
N LYS A 160 38.96 13.45 27.03
CA LYS A 160 38.45 12.13 26.66
C LYS A 160 36.93 12.04 26.67
N LEU A 161 36.27 12.65 27.67
CA LEU A 161 34.81 12.73 27.73
C LEU A 161 34.27 13.54 26.55
N ARG A 162 34.91 14.68 26.24
CA ARG A 162 34.53 15.53 25.11
C ARG A 162 34.75 14.84 23.76
N GLN A 163 35.80 14.04 23.63
CA GLN A 163 36.01 13.18 22.46
C GLN A 163 34.87 12.16 22.32
N SER A 164 34.50 11.45 23.39
CA SER A 164 33.38 10.49 23.36
C SER A 164 32.06 11.16 22.99
N ILE A 165 31.75 12.32 23.58
CA ILE A 165 30.54 13.10 23.25
C ILE A 165 30.55 13.52 21.78
N PHE A 166 31.68 14.03 21.28
CA PHE A 166 31.82 14.41 19.88
C PHE A 166 31.63 13.22 18.93
N THR A 167 32.19 12.04 19.26
CA THR A 167 31.98 10.83 18.47
C THR A 167 30.52 10.40 18.45
N LEU A 168 29.83 10.48 19.60
CA LEU A 168 28.41 10.17 19.68
C LEU A 168 27.58 11.14 18.82
N MET A 169 27.81 12.44 18.95
CA MET A 169 27.06 13.47 18.22
C MET A 169 27.30 13.36 16.71
N SER A 170 28.56 13.25 16.28
CA SER A 170 28.93 13.14 14.86
C SER A 170 28.40 11.85 14.23
N TYR A 171 28.54 10.71 14.92
CA TYR A 171 27.96 9.44 14.46
C TYR A 171 26.43 9.51 14.37
N THR A 172 25.77 10.06 15.38
CA THR A 172 24.30 10.19 15.39
C THR A 172 23.81 11.08 14.25
N PHE A 173 24.50 12.19 13.99
CA PHE A 173 24.19 13.07 12.86
C PHE A 173 24.38 12.35 11.52
N MET A 174 25.51 11.66 11.32
CA MET A 174 25.79 10.94 10.08
C MET A 174 24.83 9.76 9.86
N PHE A 175 24.50 9.00 10.91
CA PHE A 175 23.52 7.92 10.84
C PHE A 175 22.13 8.48 10.52
N GLY A 176 21.73 9.57 11.16
CA GLY A 176 20.46 10.24 10.89
C GLY A 176 20.36 10.75 9.46
N LEU A 177 21.43 11.34 8.93
CA LEU A 177 21.52 11.80 7.54
C LEU A 177 21.45 10.61 6.57
N MET A 178 22.17 9.52 6.82
CA MET A 178 22.08 8.30 6.02
C MET A 178 20.67 7.70 6.05
N ALA A 179 20.06 7.56 7.23
CA ALA A 179 18.70 7.07 7.39
C ALA A 179 17.68 7.96 6.66
N PHE A 180 17.87 9.28 6.72
CA PHE A 180 17.05 10.24 5.97
C PHE A 180 17.16 10.02 4.46
N PHE A 181 18.38 9.85 3.92
CA PHE A 181 18.55 9.55 2.50
C PHE A 181 17.93 8.21 2.11
N LEU A 182 18.18 7.15 2.88
CA LEU A 182 17.68 5.80 2.58
C LEU A 182 16.14 5.72 2.64
N THR A 183 15.51 6.36 3.62
CA THR A 183 14.03 6.42 3.71
C THR A 183 13.41 7.28 2.60
N ARG A 184 14.18 8.21 2.02
CA ARG A 184 13.77 9.00 0.85
C ARG A 184 13.97 8.28 -0.49
N LEU A 185 14.72 7.17 -0.54
CA LEU A 185 14.82 6.29 -1.69
C LEU A 185 13.53 5.46 -1.87
N SER A 186 12.39 6.14 -1.98
CA SER A 186 11.16 5.50 -2.46
C SER A 186 11.14 5.66 -3.98
N GLY A 187 11.48 4.59 -4.70
CA GLY A 187 11.31 4.54 -6.15
C GLY A 187 9.84 4.62 -6.51
N CYS A 188 9.52 5.26 -7.62
CA CYS A 188 8.14 5.38 -8.09
C CYS A 188 7.88 4.31 -9.14
N SER A 189 7.15 3.25 -8.79
CA SER A 189 6.55 2.40 -9.80
C SER A 189 5.41 3.20 -10.45
N ILE A 190 5.67 3.69 -11.66
CA ILE A 190 4.71 4.41 -12.49
C ILE A 190 3.42 3.57 -12.60
N TYR A 191 2.26 4.19 -12.42
CA TYR A 191 0.99 3.49 -12.61
C TYR A 191 0.61 3.48 -14.10
N GLU A 192 0.15 2.33 -14.59
CA GLU A 192 -0.46 2.17 -15.91
C GLU A 192 -1.74 1.34 -15.76
N SER A 193 -2.84 1.81 -16.35
CA SER A 193 -4.08 1.03 -16.40
C SER A 193 -3.92 -0.22 -17.27
N PRO A 194 -4.61 -1.33 -16.97
CA PRO A 194 -4.59 -2.50 -17.82
C PRO A 194 -5.23 -2.21 -19.17
N LEU A 195 -4.63 -2.70 -20.26
CA LEU A 195 -5.17 -2.57 -21.62
C LEU A 195 -6.46 -3.41 -21.81
N GLY A 196 -7.44 -2.84 -22.49
CA GLY A 196 -8.61 -3.56 -23.02
C GLY A 196 -9.61 -2.65 -23.74
N GLY A 197 -10.71 -3.21 -24.20
CA GLY A 197 -11.66 -2.57 -25.12
C GLY A 197 -12.92 -1.98 -24.48
N GLY A 198 -12.99 -1.90 -23.16
CA GLY A 198 -14.20 -1.48 -22.44
C GLY A 198 -14.48 0.02 -22.56
N GLU A 199 -14.95 0.49 -23.72
CA GLU A 199 -15.80 1.69 -23.75
C GLU A 199 -17.11 1.36 -23.01
N GLU A 200 -17.41 2.10 -21.94
CA GLU A 200 -18.71 1.99 -21.27
C GLU A 200 -19.83 2.37 -22.25
N THR A 201 -20.48 1.37 -22.87
CA THR A 201 -21.79 1.63 -23.48
C THR A 201 -22.76 1.90 -22.34
N GLN A 202 -23.10 3.19 -22.12
CA GLN A 202 -24.19 3.56 -21.24
C GLN A 202 -25.48 2.94 -21.78
N LEU A 203 -25.88 1.82 -21.18
CA LEU A 203 -27.16 1.20 -21.46
C LEU A 203 -28.23 2.18 -21.00
N LYS A 204 -28.90 2.84 -21.95
CA LYS A 204 -30.03 3.73 -21.66
C LYS A 204 -31.05 2.92 -20.85
N GLN A 205 -31.39 3.39 -19.65
CA GLN A 205 -32.49 2.83 -18.88
C GLN A 205 -33.79 2.98 -19.68
N ILE A 206 -34.28 1.87 -20.23
CA ILE A 206 -35.59 1.84 -20.87
C ILE A 206 -36.62 1.62 -19.76
N VAL A 207 -37.25 2.70 -19.31
CA VAL A 207 -38.36 2.59 -18.37
C VAL A 207 -39.60 2.12 -19.16
N LYS A 208 -39.91 0.83 -19.12
CA LYS A 208 -41.22 0.34 -19.56
C LYS A 208 -42.23 0.55 -18.43
N ILE A 209 -42.92 1.69 -18.47
CA ILE A 209 -44.08 1.91 -17.60
C ILE A 209 -45.25 1.11 -18.17
N GLN A 210 -45.57 -0.04 -17.56
CA GLN A 210 -46.89 -0.66 -17.79
C GLN A 210 -47.94 0.18 -17.06
N LYS A 211 -48.60 1.07 -17.81
CA LYS A 211 -49.69 1.88 -17.29
C LYS A 211 -50.94 1.01 -17.12
N VAL A 212 -51.15 0.47 -15.92
CA VAL A 212 -52.44 -0.13 -15.56
C VAL A 212 -53.40 1.01 -15.22
N ILE A 213 -54.35 1.30 -16.11
CA ILE A 213 -55.37 2.33 -15.88
C ILE A 213 -56.44 1.74 -14.95
N ASN A 214 -56.28 1.95 -13.64
CA ASN A 214 -57.31 1.59 -12.67
C ASN A 214 -58.40 2.67 -12.63
N LYS A 215 -59.66 2.27 -12.79
CA LYS A 215 -60.81 3.15 -12.59
C LYS A 215 -60.97 3.39 -11.09
N LYS A 216 -60.73 4.62 -10.62
CA LYS A 216 -61.08 5.04 -9.26
C LYS A 216 -62.59 5.22 -9.21
N TYR A 217 -63.30 4.30 -8.57
CA TYR A 217 -64.72 4.48 -8.28
C TYR A 217 -64.85 5.51 -7.16
N VAL A 218 -65.43 6.67 -7.46
CA VAL A 218 -65.83 7.64 -6.42
C VAL A 218 -67.16 7.15 -5.88
N ILE A 219 -67.15 6.50 -4.72
CA ILE A 219 -68.34 5.94 -4.10
C ILE A 219 -68.96 6.99 -3.17
N ASN A 220 -70.27 7.20 -3.30
CA ASN A 220 -71.03 8.04 -2.38
C ASN A 220 -71.18 7.30 -1.03
N PRO A 221 -70.69 7.85 0.10
CA PRO A 221 -70.74 7.19 1.41
C PRO A 221 -72.15 6.85 1.90
N TYR A 222 -73.19 7.46 1.32
CA TYR A 222 -74.58 7.30 1.73
C TYR A 222 -75.40 6.36 0.84
N SER A 223 -74.78 5.66 -0.12
CA SER A 223 -75.51 4.70 -0.95
C SER A 223 -75.83 3.41 -0.18
N SER A 224 -77.07 2.93 -0.27
CA SER A 224 -77.58 1.71 0.39
C SER A 224 -77.07 0.39 -0.24
N ILE A 225 -76.06 0.44 -1.10
CA ILE A 225 -75.51 -0.73 -1.79
C ILE A 225 -74.22 -1.15 -1.07
N LEU A 226 -74.21 -2.37 -0.51
CA LEU A 226 -73.03 -2.95 0.12
C LEU A 226 -72.01 -3.32 -0.97
N PHE A 227 -71.03 -2.44 -1.21
CA PHE A 227 -69.94 -2.73 -2.13
C PHE A 227 -68.83 -3.47 -1.40
N ASN A 228 -68.45 -4.65 -1.90
CA ASN A 228 -67.29 -5.41 -1.44
C ASN A 228 -66.14 -5.10 -2.42
N PRO A 229 -65.33 -4.04 -2.21
CA PRO A 229 -64.25 -3.73 -3.14
C PRO A 229 -63.22 -4.87 -3.10
N PRO A 230 -62.76 -5.36 -4.26
CA PRO A 230 -61.66 -6.33 -4.29
C PRO A 230 -60.39 -5.71 -3.67
N PRO A 231 -59.46 -6.53 -3.16
CA PRO A 231 -58.20 -6.05 -2.62
C PRO A 231 -57.45 -5.21 -3.67
N ILE A 232 -56.80 -4.15 -3.19
CA ILE A 232 -56.02 -3.22 -4.03
C ILE A 232 -54.73 -3.94 -4.42
N ASP A 233 -54.57 -4.24 -5.71
CA ASP A 233 -53.31 -4.80 -6.24
C ASP A 233 -52.32 -3.67 -6.59
N ASP A 234 -51.13 -3.76 -6.02
CA ASP A 234 -50.03 -2.81 -6.18
C ASP A 234 -49.43 -2.79 -7.59
N VAL A 235 -49.06 -1.59 -8.05
CA VAL A 235 -48.35 -1.39 -9.33
C VAL A 235 -46.93 -1.94 -9.21
N LYS A 236 -46.63 -3.05 -9.90
CA LYS A 236 -45.25 -3.59 -9.99
C LYS A 236 -44.45 -2.81 -11.04
N LEU A 237 -43.45 -2.04 -10.59
CA LEU A 237 -42.45 -1.40 -11.44
C LEU A 237 -41.44 -2.44 -11.96
N GLN A 238 -41.57 -2.89 -13.21
CA GLN A 238 -40.61 -3.80 -13.89
C GLN A 238 -39.36 -3.06 -14.43
N VAL A 239 -38.76 -2.19 -13.61
CA VAL A 239 -37.63 -1.34 -14.05
C VAL A 239 -36.27 -2.04 -13.84
N LEU A 240 -36.15 -2.82 -12.76
CA LEU A 240 -34.88 -3.43 -12.36
C LEU A 240 -34.53 -4.68 -13.20
N GLU A 241 -35.50 -5.56 -13.45
CA GLU A 241 -35.31 -6.84 -14.14
C GLU A 241 -34.82 -6.68 -15.59
N VAL A 242 -35.30 -5.67 -16.31
CA VAL A 242 -34.85 -5.38 -17.69
C VAL A 242 -33.43 -4.81 -17.72
N THR A 243 -33.00 -4.13 -16.66
CA THR A 243 -31.68 -3.50 -16.57
C THR A 243 -30.60 -4.51 -16.15
N GLU A 244 -30.96 -5.49 -15.31
CA GLU A 244 -30.08 -6.55 -14.80
C GLU A 244 -29.44 -7.40 -15.92
N HIS A 245 -30.10 -7.53 -17.07
CA HIS A 245 -29.64 -8.38 -18.17
C HIS A 245 -28.67 -7.72 -19.16
N LEU A 246 -28.37 -6.42 -19.03
CA LEU A 246 -27.75 -5.70 -20.13
C LEU A 246 -26.22 -5.54 -20.01
N TYR A 247 -25.67 -5.36 -18.81
CA TYR A 247 -24.23 -5.14 -18.64
C TYR A 247 -23.48 -6.46 -18.49
N LYS A 248 -22.59 -6.76 -19.44
CA LYS A 248 -21.58 -7.81 -19.31
C LYS A 248 -20.20 -7.17 -19.22
N ILE A 249 -19.42 -7.60 -18.24
CA ILE A 249 -18.03 -7.19 -18.05
C ILE A 249 -17.26 -7.45 -19.36
N GLY A 250 -16.58 -6.42 -19.88
CA GLY A 250 -15.87 -6.47 -21.17
C GLY A 250 -16.71 -6.06 -22.40
N GLN A 251 -17.93 -5.54 -22.23
CA GLN A 251 -18.68 -4.91 -23.32
C GLN A 251 -18.09 -3.54 -23.67
N GLY A 252 -17.66 -3.36 -24.91
CA GLY A 252 -17.09 -2.12 -25.47
C GLY A 252 -16.47 -2.38 -26.85
N LYS A 253 -16.02 -1.33 -27.55
CA LYS A 253 -15.28 -1.47 -28.81
C LYS A 253 -13.80 -1.82 -28.52
N GLY A 254 -13.48 -3.12 -28.55
CA GLY A 254 -12.10 -3.63 -28.54
C GLY A 254 -11.99 -5.01 -27.91
N ASP A 255 -10.84 -5.66 -28.09
CA ASP A 255 -10.58 -6.98 -27.52
C ASP A 255 -10.06 -6.87 -26.08
N GLY A 256 -10.67 -7.62 -25.15
CA GLY A 256 -10.20 -7.80 -23.77
C GLY A 256 -10.88 -6.90 -22.72
N ALA A 257 -10.80 -7.32 -21.46
CA ALA A 257 -11.60 -6.75 -20.37
C ALA A 257 -11.15 -5.36 -19.89
N GLY A 258 -9.88 -4.96 -20.06
CA GLY A 258 -9.34 -3.71 -19.52
C GLY A 258 -9.78 -2.39 -20.19
N PHE A 259 -8.98 -1.34 -19.99
CA PHE A 259 -9.29 0.03 -20.39
C PHE A 259 -8.55 0.43 -21.68
N SER A 260 -9.19 1.24 -22.51
CA SER A 260 -8.71 1.64 -23.85
C SER A 260 -7.47 2.56 -23.83
N ALA A 261 -7.22 3.28 -22.74
CA ALA A 261 -5.97 4.01 -22.52
C ALA A 261 -4.90 3.20 -21.76
N GLY A 262 -5.16 1.92 -21.47
CA GLY A 262 -4.26 1.05 -20.73
C GLY A 262 -3.05 0.56 -21.54
N THR A 263 -2.16 -0.17 -20.88
CA THR A 263 -0.98 -0.81 -21.48
C THR A 263 -0.97 -2.31 -21.18
N THR A 264 -0.25 -3.09 -21.98
CA THR A 264 -0.11 -4.55 -21.78
C THR A 264 0.61 -4.91 -20.48
N ARG A 265 1.34 -3.97 -19.88
CA ARG A 265 2.02 -4.11 -18.59
C ARG A 265 1.20 -3.53 -17.42
N GLY A 266 0.11 -2.84 -17.73
CA GLY A 266 -0.73 -2.19 -16.75
C GLY A 266 -1.47 -3.21 -15.90
N LYS A 267 -1.55 -2.92 -14.60
CA LYS A 267 -2.23 -3.74 -13.60
C LYS A 267 -3.02 -2.82 -12.68
N VAL A 268 -4.22 -3.22 -12.30
CA VAL A 268 -4.96 -2.55 -11.23
C VAL A 268 -4.20 -2.73 -9.92
N ARG A 269 -3.98 -1.61 -9.21
CA ARG A 269 -3.23 -1.56 -7.94
C ARG A 269 -4.17 -1.12 -6.83
N PHE A 270 -4.06 -1.76 -5.68
CA PHE A 270 -4.80 -1.38 -4.47
C PHE A 270 -3.87 -0.67 -3.50
N ILE A 271 -4.06 0.63 -3.32
CA ILE A 271 -3.15 1.47 -2.54
C ILE A 271 -3.82 1.87 -1.24
N ARG A 272 -3.24 1.43 -0.12
CA ARG A 272 -3.67 1.76 1.24
C ARG A 272 -2.91 2.97 1.74
N LEU A 273 -3.59 4.08 2.05
CA LEU A 273 -2.92 5.28 2.56
C LEU A 273 -2.51 5.11 4.02
N LYS A 274 -1.23 5.37 4.31
CA LYS A 274 -0.70 5.53 5.66
C LYS A 274 -0.91 6.96 6.12
N TYR A 275 -1.53 7.13 7.27
CA TYR A 275 -1.73 8.41 7.94
C TYR A 275 -1.32 8.30 9.41
N ASP A 276 -0.97 9.42 10.02
CA ASP A 276 -0.59 9.46 11.43
C ASP A 276 -1.82 9.46 12.34
N GLY A 277 -1.68 9.04 13.60
CA GLY A 277 -2.74 9.14 14.60
C GLY A 277 -3.68 7.94 14.73
N GLY A 278 -3.50 6.90 13.92
CA GLY A 278 -4.35 5.71 13.99
C GLY A 278 -4.00 4.54 13.08
N ASP A 279 -4.76 3.48 13.28
CA ASP A 279 -4.79 2.12 12.72
C ASP A 279 -5.08 2.03 11.21
N TRP A 280 -4.30 2.76 10.39
CA TRP A 280 -4.41 2.71 8.92
C TRP A 280 -4.21 1.30 8.34
N GLU A 281 -3.56 0.39 9.07
CA GLU A 281 -3.30 -1.00 8.69
C GLU A 281 -4.44 -1.99 9.02
N GLN A 282 -5.59 -1.50 9.48
CA GLN A 282 -6.71 -2.35 9.89
C GLN A 282 -7.08 -3.41 8.83
N ASP A 283 -7.25 -4.66 9.29
CA ASP A 283 -7.60 -5.87 8.55
C ASP A 283 -6.63 -6.28 7.42
N MET A 284 -5.48 -5.60 7.29
CA MET A 284 -4.45 -5.99 6.33
C MET A 284 -3.78 -7.32 6.68
N ASP A 285 -3.63 -7.62 7.97
CA ASP A 285 -3.10 -8.89 8.49
C ASP A 285 -4.06 -10.07 8.29
N ARG A 286 -5.34 -9.77 8.06
CA ARG A 286 -6.40 -10.73 7.69
C ARG A 286 -6.69 -10.77 6.20
N GLY A 287 -5.81 -10.20 5.37
CA GLY A 287 -5.91 -10.32 3.91
C GLY A 287 -6.98 -9.44 3.23
N SER A 288 -7.67 -8.55 3.95
CA SER A 288 -8.80 -7.75 3.42
C SER A 288 -8.51 -7.08 2.06
N ASP A 289 -7.45 -6.27 1.99
CA ASP A 289 -7.05 -5.55 0.77
C ASP A 289 -6.72 -6.49 -0.40
N LEU A 290 -6.04 -7.59 -0.09
CA LEU A 290 -5.62 -8.56 -1.10
C LEU A 290 -6.83 -9.34 -1.63
N ASN A 291 -7.74 -9.72 -0.74
CA ASN A 291 -8.95 -10.44 -1.10
C ASN A 291 -9.83 -9.59 -2.01
N LEU A 292 -10.05 -8.31 -1.68
CA LEU A 292 -10.78 -7.41 -2.57
C LEU A 292 -10.09 -7.23 -3.92
N LEU A 293 -8.76 -7.02 -3.93
CA LEU A 293 -8.01 -6.86 -5.18
C LEU A 293 -8.07 -8.14 -6.04
N THR A 294 -8.00 -9.31 -5.40
CA THR A 294 -8.08 -10.61 -6.07
C THR A 294 -9.47 -10.85 -6.62
N GLU A 295 -10.52 -10.64 -5.81
CA GLU A 295 -11.92 -10.75 -6.22
C GLU A 295 -12.24 -9.78 -7.36
N TYR A 296 -11.69 -8.57 -7.34
CA TYR A 296 -11.79 -7.65 -8.47
C TYR A 296 -11.21 -8.25 -9.74
N GLY A 297 -9.99 -8.79 -9.69
CA GLY A 297 -9.35 -9.43 -10.84
C GLY A 297 -10.12 -10.63 -11.37
N VAL A 298 -10.62 -11.49 -10.46
CA VAL A 298 -11.43 -12.68 -10.80
C VAL A 298 -12.75 -12.28 -11.44
N ARG A 299 -13.46 -11.31 -10.86
CA ARG A 299 -14.79 -10.87 -11.32
C ARG A 299 -14.72 -10.08 -12.62
N THR A 300 -13.70 -9.23 -12.78
CA THR A 300 -13.58 -8.34 -13.95
C THR A 300 -12.76 -8.93 -15.09
N GLY A 301 -11.88 -9.90 -14.81
CA GLY A 301 -10.86 -10.36 -15.75
C GLY A 301 -9.71 -9.36 -15.98
N HIS A 302 -9.66 -8.25 -15.24
CA HIS A 302 -8.55 -7.31 -15.31
C HIS A 302 -7.30 -7.90 -14.65
N PRO A 303 -6.10 -7.68 -15.21
CA PRO A 303 -4.87 -8.02 -14.51
C PRO A 303 -4.70 -7.08 -13.32
N VAL A 304 -4.43 -7.68 -12.16
CA VAL A 304 -4.25 -7.00 -10.88
C VAL A 304 -2.82 -7.16 -10.37
N SER A 305 -2.41 -6.26 -9.48
CA SER A 305 -1.16 -6.40 -8.72
C SER A 305 -1.23 -7.62 -7.81
N ASP A 306 -0.10 -8.28 -7.60
CA ASP A 306 -0.01 -9.51 -6.80
C ASP A 306 -0.03 -9.21 -5.29
N ARG A 307 -0.06 -7.92 -4.91
CA ARG A 307 -0.11 -7.45 -3.52
C ARG A 307 -0.75 -6.05 -3.41
N PRO A 308 -1.39 -5.75 -2.27
CA PRO A 308 -1.75 -4.39 -1.91
C PRO A 308 -0.51 -3.58 -1.52
N GLU A 309 -0.64 -2.26 -1.60
CA GLU A 309 0.46 -1.32 -1.46
C GLU A 309 0.20 -0.26 -0.39
N PRO A 310 0.74 -0.44 0.82
CA PRO A 310 0.78 0.62 1.82
C PRO A 310 1.63 1.80 1.37
N MET A 311 1.07 3.00 1.38
CA MET A 311 1.70 4.20 0.82
C MET A 311 1.50 5.42 1.70
N GLU A 312 2.58 6.13 2.01
CA GLU A 312 2.50 7.46 2.65
C GLU A 312 1.80 8.46 1.74
N ILE A 313 0.94 9.31 2.32
CA ILE A 313 0.21 10.35 1.57
C ILE A 313 1.17 11.24 0.78
N GLY A 314 2.30 11.63 1.39
CA GLY A 314 3.30 12.47 0.76
C GLY A 314 3.93 11.91 -0.53
N ARG A 315 3.77 10.60 -0.80
CA ARG A 315 4.27 9.93 -2.01
C ARG A 315 3.33 10.09 -3.20
N LEU A 316 2.05 10.46 -3.01
CA LEU A 316 1.12 10.64 -4.13
C LEU A 316 1.60 11.70 -5.13
N LYS A 317 2.33 12.72 -4.66
CA LYS A 317 2.94 13.76 -5.53
C LYS A 317 4.06 13.24 -6.44
N SER A 318 4.58 12.04 -6.19
CA SER A 318 5.68 11.46 -6.97
C SER A 318 5.20 10.80 -8.27
N PHE A 319 3.90 10.54 -8.39
CA PHE A 319 3.35 9.99 -9.61
C PHE A 319 3.39 11.05 -10.74
N PRO A 320 3.93 10.71 -11.91
CA PRO A 320 3.86 11.59 -13.06
C PRO A 320 2.39 11.85 -13.46
N PRO A 321 2.09 13.02 -14.06
CA PRO A 321 0.80 13.24 -14.69
C PRO A 321 0.43 12.10 -15.63
N ARG A 322 -0.84 11.69 -15.64
CA ARG A 322 -1.37 10.58 -16.46
C ARG A 322 -0.79 9.19 -16.14
N LYS A 323 -0.07 9.06 -15.03
CA LYS A 323 0.51 7.81 -14.55
C LYS A 323 0.34 7.65 -13.03
N SER A 324 -0.83 8.07 -12.56
CA SER A 324 -1.24 8.03 -11.15
C SER A 324 -2.30 6.96 -10.97
N PRO A 325 -2.32 6.28 -9.81
CA PRO A 325 -3.38 5.33 -9.48
C PRO A 325 -4.75 6.02 -9.51
N PRO A 326 -5.80 5.39 -10.09
CA PRO A 326 -7.14 5.98 -10.14
C PRO A 326 -7.81 6.06 -8.77
N MET A 327 -7.43 5.17 -7.84
CA MET A 327 -8.04 5.05 -6.53
C MET A 327 -6.98 4.84 -5.46
N VAL A 328 -7.17 5.47 -4.31
CA VAL A 328 -6.48 5.15 -3.05
C VAL A 328 -7.52 4.91 -1.97
N TYR A 329 -7.20 4.02 -1.04
CA TYR A 329 -8.09 3.55 0.02
C TYR A 329 -7.60 3.96 1.40
N MET A 330 -8.52 4.30 2.29
CA MET A 330 -8.28 4.74 3.65
C MET A 330 -9.35 4.13 4.57
N THR A 331 -8.94 3.48 5.65
CA THR A 331 -9.84 2.99 6.71
C THR A 331 -9.20 3.21 8.07
N GLY A 332 -9.98 3.05 9.13
CA GLY A 332 -9.51 2.93 10.52
C GLY A 332 -10.62 3.19 11.53
N GLN A 333 -10.29 3.06 12.81
CA GLN A 333 -11.16 3.35 13.96
C GLN A 333 -10.64 4.52 14.80
N GLN A 334 -9.34 4.78 14.75
CA GLN A 334 -8.66 5.78 15.57
C GLN A 334 -8.57 7.16 14.89
N ASN A 335 -7.66 8.03 15.33
CA ASN A 335 -7.62 9.39 14.84
C ASN A 335 -6.98 9.51 13.45
N ILE A 336 -7.52 10.42 12.64
CA ILE A 336 -6.93 10.83 11.36
C ILE A 336 -6.10 12.09 11.60
N ASN A 337 -4.77 11.95 11.61
CA ASN A 337 -3.86 13.08 11.66
C ASN A 337 -3.15 13.24 10.30
N VAL A 338 -3.49 14.32 9.59
CA VAL A 338 -2.94 14.65 8.28
C VAL A 338 -2.42 16.08 8.30
N SER A 339 -1.15 16.25 7.97
CA SER A 339 -0.49 17.56 7.98
C SER A 339 -0.97 18.47 6.84
N GLU A 340 -0.80 19.79 6.98
CA GLU A 340 -1.12 20.76 5.92
C GLU A 340 -0.40 20.48 4.60
N LYS A 341 0.78 19.86 4.64
CA LYS A 341 1.52 19.45 3.43
C LYS A 341 0.81 18.29 2.76
N GLU A 342 0.34 17.31 3.52
CA GLU A 342 -0.39 16.15 3.01
C GLU A 342 -1.78 16.51 2.50
N ILE A 343 -2.49 17.43 3.16
CA ILE A 343 -3.76 17.99 2.67
C ILE A 343 -3.60 18.55 1.25
N LYS A 344 -2.51 19.30 0.98
CA LYS A 344 -2.21 19.82 -0.36
C LYS A 344 -1.91 18.70 -1.36
N VAL A 345 -1.23 17.65 -0.92
CA VAL A 345 -0.92 16.47 -1.77
C VAL A 345 -2.20 15.70 -2.13
N ILE A 346 -3.09 15.44 -1.17
CA ILE A 346 -4.39 14.80 -1.44
C ILE A 346 -5.19 15.67 -2.41
N ARG A 347 -5.25 16.99 -2.19
CA ARG A 347 -5.97 17.91 -3.08
C ARG A 347 -5.44 17.84 -4.51
N SER A 348 -4.13 17.93 -4.72
CA SER A 348 -3.51 17.83 -6.04
C SER A 348 -3.77 16.45 -6.67
N TYR A 349 -3.65 15.37 -5.90
CA TYR A 349 -3.99 14.02 -6.38
C TYR A 349 -5.44 13.92 -6.87
N LEU A 350 -6.40 14.43 -6.10
CA LEU A 350 -7.82 14.39 -6.46
C LEU A 350 -8.16 15.28 -7.67
N LEU A 351 -7.59 16.49 -7.76
CA LEU A 351 -7.98 17.48 -8.76
C LEU A 351 -7.14 17.43 -10.04
N GLU A 352 -5.82 17.26 -9.91
CA GLU A 352 -4.86 17.36 -11.02
C GLU A 352 -4.55 15.99 -11.62
N HIS A 353 -4.43 14.96 -10.78
CA HIS A 353 -4.09 13.60 -11.21
C HIS A 353 -5.32 12.72 -11.49
N HIS A 354 -6.53 13.27 -11.43
CA HIS A 354 -7.78 12.52 -11.66
C HIS A 354 -7.96 11.30 -10.74
N GLY A 355 -7.35 11.34 -9.55
CA GLY A 355 -7.51 10.32 -8.54
C GLY A 355 -8.87 10.37 -7.84
N MET A 356 -9.15 9.29 -7.12
CA MET A 356 -10.29 9.15 -6.22
C MET A 356 -9.82 8.64 -4.85
N LEU A 357 -10.38 9.19 -3.78
CA LEU A 357 -10.20 8.70 -2.40
C LEU A 357 -11.41 7.87 -1.99
N PHE A 358 -11.17 6.62 -1.62
CA PHE A 358 -12.17 5.75 -1.01
C PHE A 358 -11.90 5.67 0.50
N GLY A 359 -12.80 6.26 1.30
CA GLY A 359 -12.81 6.12 2.75
C GLY A 359 -13.81 5.05 3.18
N ASP A 360 -13.44 4.21 4.13
CA ASP A 360 -14.33 3.25 4.78
C ASP A 360 -14.19 3.40 6.28
N ASN A 361 -15.32 3.41 6.99
CA ASN A 361 -15.29 3.53 8.44
C ASN A 361 -15.00 2.17 9.04
N GLY A 362 -13.78 2.00 9.53
CA GLY A 362 -13.30 0.74 10.06
C GLY A 362 -13.86 0.37 11.43
N GLY A 363 -14.77 1.14 12.04
CA GLY A 363 -15.41 0.69 13.29
C GLY A 363 -15.73 1.75 14.34
N SER A 364 -15.60 3.05 14.05
CA SER A 364 -15.73 4.11 15.06
C SER A 364 -16.72 5.20 14.66
N SER A 365 -17.59 5.58 15.59
CA SER A 365 -18.53 6.69 15.39
C SER A 365 -17.85 8.05 15.20
N GLY A 366 -16.61 8.19 15.68
CA GLY A 366 -15.81 9.41 15.53
C GLY A 366 -15.09 9.51 14.18
N TRP A 367 -14.85 8.39 13.48
CA TRP A 367 -14.01 8.37 12.28
C TRP A 367 -14.65 9.14 11.12
N GLU A 368 -15.98 9.04 10.97
CA GLU A 368 -16.73 9.81 9.97
C GLU A 368 -16.45 11.32 10.08
N GLY A 369 -16.61 11.89 11.28
CA GLY A 369 -16.43 13.32 11.50
C GLY A 369 -15.01 13.78 11.19
N GLN A 370 -14.02 12.93 11.48
CA GLN A 370 -12.63 13.19 11.15
C GLN A 370 -12.36 13.14 9.65
N PHE A 371 -12.92 12.14 8.94
CA PHE A 371 -12.80 12.03 7.49
C PHE A 371 -13.45 13.23 6.80
N VAL A 372 -14.66 13.62 7.23
CA VAL A 372 -15.36 14.81 6.71
C VAL A 372 -14.57 16.09 7.00
N SER A 373 -14.03 16.26 8.21
CA SER A 373 -13.21 17.43 8.57
C SER A 373 -11.93 17.50 7.74
N MET A 374 -11.26 16.37 7.52
CA MET A 374 -10.11 16.27 6.62
C MET A 374 -10.52 16.68 5.20
N MET A 375 -11.63 16.15 4.68
CA MET A 375 -12.12 16.47 3.35
C MET A 375 -12.56 17.92 3.19
N GLN A 376 -13.08 18.57 4.23
CA GLN A 376 -13.33 20.02 4.24
C GLN A 376 -12.03 20.81 4.09
N LYS A 377 -10.93 20.37 4.71
CA LYS A 377 -9.62 20.99 4.50
C LYS A 377 -9.10 20.70 3.08
N VAL A 378 -9.26 19.48 2.57
CA VAL A 378 -8.82 19.10 1.21
C VAL A 378 -9.62 19.84 0.13
N LEU A 379 -10.94 19.95 0.25
CA LEU A 379 -11.85 20.56 -0.72
C LEU A 379 -12.77 21.58 -0.03
N PRO A 380 -12.27 22.76 0.36
CA PRO A 380 -13.01 23.71 1.21
C PRO A 380 -14.24 24.34 0.57
N LYS A 381 -14.44 24.14 -0.73
CA LYS A 381 -15.60 24.66 -1.48
C LYS A 381 -16.60 23.57 -1.88
N ILE A 382 -16.35 22.31 -1.49
CA ILE A 382 -17.14 21.16 -1.91
C ILE A 382 -17.77 20.53 -0.68
N GLU A 383 -19.09 20.56 -0.63
CA GLU A 383 -19.86 19.84 0.39
C GLU A 383 -20.13 18.40 -0.07
N PRO A 384 -20.13 17.41 0.86
CA PRO A 384 -20.48 16.05 0.51
C PRO A 384 -21.98 15.91 0.20
N ILE A 385 -22.29 15.05 -0.76
CA ILE A 385 -23.65 14.61 -1.08
C ILE A 385 -23.89 13.19 -0.59
N SER A 386 -25.15 12.82 -0.37
CA SER A 386 -25.56 11.42 -0.23
C SER A 386 -25.43 10.72 -1.58
N VAL A 387 -24.75 9.57 -1.61
CA VAL A 387 -24.67 8.71 -2.80
C VAL A 387 -25.71 7.60 -2.66
N TYR A 388 -26.74 7.65 -3.49
CA TYR A 388 -27.84 6.69 -3.51
C TYR A 388 -27.62 5.59 -4.56
N LEU A 389 -28.42 4.52 -4.48
CA LEU A 389 -28.28 3.30 -5.30
C LEU A 389 -28.48 3.51 -6.81
N ASP A 390 -29.06 4.63 -7.22
CA ASP A 390 -29.19 5.04 -8.62
C ASP A 390 -27.90 5.67 -9.17
N HIS A 391 -26.93 6.01 -8.33
CA HIS A 391 -25.62 6.46 -8.77
C HIS A 391 -24.88 5.34 -9.50
N THR A 392 -24.13 5.67 -10.56
CA THR A 392 -23.42 4.69 -11.40
C THR A 392 -22.48 3.79 -10.60
N ILE A 393 -21.84 4.32 -9.55
CA ILE A 393 -20.96 3.57 -8.63
C ILE A 393 -21.67 2.44 -7.85
N HIS A 394 -23.00 2.45 -7.76
CA HIS A 394 -23.79 1.39 -7.12
C HIS A 394 -24.49 0.48 -8.14
N ARG A 395 -24.27 0.72 -9.44
CA ARG A 395 -24.93 0.01 -10.54
C ARG A 395 -23.98 -0.80 -11.42
N ILE A 396 -22.71 -0.39 -11.52
CA ILE A 396 -21.75 -0.96 -12.47
C ILE A 396 -20.45 -1.35 -11.76
N PRO A 397 -19.92 -2.58 -12.00
CA PRO A 397 -20.50 -3.64 -12.82
C PRO A 397 -21.68 -4.39 -12.18
N TYR A 398 -21.87 -4.28 -10.85
CA TYR A 398 -22.93 -4.98 -10.14
C TYR A 398 -24.03 -4.03 -9.64
N PRO A 399 -25.30 -4.26 -9.97
CA PRO A 399 -26.41 -3.52 -9.38
C PRO A 399 -26.63 -3.94 -7.92
N LEU A 400 -26.48 -2.99 -7.00
CA LEU A 400 -26.68 -3.26 -5.57
C LEU A 400 -28.15 -3.10 -5.18
N PRO A 401 -28.79 -4.12 -4.58
CA PRO A 401 -30.18 -4.03 -4.12
C PRO A 401 -30.32 -3.16 -2.86
N LYS A 402 -29.25 -3.05 -2.07
CA LYS A 402 -29.11 -2.22 -0.87
C LYS A 402 -27.63 -1.90 -0.67
N LEU A 403 -27.34 -0.82 0.06
CA LEU A 403 -25.97 -0.54 0.48
C LEU A 403 -25.56 -1.58 1.54
N PRO A 404 -24.50 -2.38 1.32
CA PRO A 404 -24.04 -3.34 2.32
C PRO A 404 -23.46 -2.60 3.52
N ILE A 405 -23.93 -2.94 4.72
CA ILE A 405 -23.38 -2.43 5.99
C ILE A 405 -23.01 -3.67 6.79
N VAL A 406 -21.72 -3.83 7.11
CA VAL A 406 -21.22 -4.91 7.97
C VAL A 406 -21.54 -4.58 9.42
N ALA A 407 -21.12 -3.38 9.85
CA ALA A 407 -21.39 -2.87 11.17
C ALA A 407 -21.76 -1.38 11.10
N PRO A 408 -22.84 -0.93 11.76
CA PRO A 408 -23.29 0.45 11.66
C PRO A 408 -22.46 1.36 12.57
N HIS A 409 -21.65 2.24 11.99
CA HIS A 409 -20.78 3.17 12.73
C HIS A 409 -21.15 4.65 12.55
N GLY A 410 -22.39 4.93 12.14
CA GLY A 410 -22.86 6.29 11.94
C GLY A 410 -24.10 6.32 11.07
N ARG A 411 -24.00 7.02 9.94
CA ARG A 411 -25.10 7.12 8.97
C ARG A 411 -25.39 5.80 8.25
N SER A 412 -26.54 5.74 7.60
CA SER A 412 -27.00 4.60 6.79
C SER A 412 -26.72 4.76 5.29
N ASN A 413 -26.19 5.90 4.86
CA ASN A 413 -25.95 6.23 3.46
C ASN A 413 -24.47 6.57 3.21
N ALA A 414 -23.96 6.26 2.02
CA ALA A 414 -22.63 6.69 1.62
C ALA A 414 -22.57 8.20 1.36
N LEU A 415 -21.40 8.80 1.56
CA LEU A 415 -21.12 10.19 1.19
C LEU A 415 -20.22 10.24 -0.05
N GLY A 416 -20.38 11.30 -0.84
CA GLY A 416 -19.59 11.53 -2.03
C GLY A 416 -19.20 13.00 -2.18
N TRP A 417 -17.99 13.27 -2.66
CA TRP A 417 -17.55 14.61 -3.07
C TRP A 417 -17.49 14.65 -4.58
N VAL A 418 -18.18 15.60 -5.19
CA VAL A 418 -18.30 15.68 -6.65
C VAL A 418 -17.55 16.90 -7.18
N VAL A 419 -16.70 16.69 -8.18
CA VAL A 419 -16.02 17.76 -8.92
C VAL A 419 -16.11 17.45 -10.40
N ASN A 420 -16.53 18.42 -11.21
CA ASN A 420 -16.68 18.29 -12.67
C ASN A 420 -17.51 17.06 -13.10
N GLY A 421 -18.56 16.73 -12.32
CA GLY A 421 -19.49 15.65 -12.65
C GLY A 421 -19.03 14.23 -12.27
N ARG A 422 -17.86 14.05 -11.63
CA ARG A 422 -17.41 12.76 -11.11
C ARG A 422 -17.21 12.77 -9.59
N LEU A 423 -17.29 11.59 -8.97
CA LEU A 423 -16.86 11.42 -7.58
C LEU A 423 -15.34 11.51 -7.50
N VAL A 424 -14.84 12.42 -6.66
CA VAL A 424 -13.42 12.52 -6.28
C VAL A 424 -13.16 11.87 -4.93
N ALA A 425 -14.18 11.73 -4.09
CA ALA A 425 -14.10 10.91 -2.90
C ALA A 425 -15.43 10.19 -2.67
N TYR A 426 -15.35 8.97 -2.15
CA TYR A 426 -16.47 8.17 -1.70
C TYR A 426 -16.19 7.69 -0.28
N TYR A 427 -17.13 7.90 0.62
CA TYR A 427 -17.04 7.47 2.01
C TYR A 427 -18.15 6.46 2.31
N HIS A 428 -17.73 5.31 2.84
CA HIS A 428 -18.61 4.24 3.29
C HIS A 428 -18.70 4.21 4.82
N PRO A 429 -19.89 4.14 5.43
CA PRO A 429 -20.05 4.23 6.89
C PRO A 429 -20.02 2.88 7.62
N GLY A 430 -19.89 1.76 6.91
CA GLY A 430 -20.32 0.45 7.38
C GLY A 430 -19.28 -0.66 7.40
N ASP A 431 -17.99 -0.34 7.56
CA ASP A 431 -16.86 -1.26 7.72
C ASP A 431 -16.84 -2.44 6.74
N ILE A 432 -16.87 -2.13 5.44
CA ILE A 432 -16.92 -3.20 4.43
C ILE A 432 -15.57 -3.89 4.25
N GLY A 433 -14.48 -3.29 4.74
CA GLY A 433 -13.17 -3.92 4.87
C GLY A 433 -13.22 -5.25 5.65
N ASP A 434 -14.04 -5.33 6.68
CA ASP A 434 -14.19 -6.52 7.51
C ASP A 434 -14.80 -7.71 6.74
N ALA A 435 -15.72 -7.42 5.82
CA ALA A 435 -16.27 -8.44 4.92
C ALA A 435 -15.25 -9.00 3.92
N TRP A 436 -14.21 -8.23 3.60
CA TRP A 436 -13.15 -8.69 2.70
C TRP A 436 -12.08 -9.53 3.40
N ALA A 437 -12.02 -9.49 4.73
CA ALA A 437 -11.06 -10.27 5.52
C ALA A 437 -11.24 -11.79 5.36
N ASP A 438 -10.21 -12.55 5.70
CA ASP A 438 -10.24 -14.02 5.68
C ASP A 438 -11.37 -14.56 6.56
N GLY A 439 -12.16 -15.48 6.00
CA GLY A 439 -13.38 -15.97 6.66
C GLY A 439 -14.50 -14.92 6.78
N HIS A 440 -14.37 -13.79 6.08
CA HIS A 440 -15.30 -12.66 6.04
C HIS A 440 -15.63 -12.09 7.42
N SER A 441 -14.73 -12.24 8.41
CA SER A 441 -14.99 -11.86 9.81
C SER A 441 -16.31 -12.42 10.39
N GLY A 442 -16.80 -13.55 9.86
CA GLY A 442 -18.10 -14.14 10.25
C GLY A 442 -19.33 -13.39 9.73
N VAL A 443 -19.16 -12.42 8.83
CA VAL A 443 -20.23 -11.68 8.18
C VAL A 443 -21.13 -12.65 7.40
N PRO A 444 -22.47 -12.47 7.40
CA PRO A 444 -23.38 -13.28 6.61
C PRO A 444 -23.12 -13.20 5.11
N ARG A 445 -23.44 -14.28 4.39
CA ARG A 445 -23.15 -14.41 2.95
C ARG A 445 -23.74 -13.34 2.06
N ASP A 446 -24.98 -12.95 2.32
CA ASP A 446 -25.64 -11.89 1.55
C ASP A 446 -24.96 -10.52 1.75
N VAL A 447 -24.40 -10.28 2.94
CA VAL A 447 -23.71 -9.03 3.27
C VAL A 447 -22.30 -9.03 2.67
N TRP A 448 -21.48 -10.07 2.89
CA TRP A 448 -20.11 -10.06 2.38
C TRP A 448 -20.06 -10.08 0.85
N GLU A 449 -20.95 -10.81 0.19
CA GLU A 449 -21.00 -10.83 -1.28
C GLU A 449 -21.35 -9.45 -1.85
N SER A 450 -22.33 -8.77 -1.23
CA SER A 450 -22.67 -7.39 -1.58
C SER A 450 -21.52 -6.42 -1.29
N SER A 451 -20.76 -6.62 -0.21
CA SER A 451 -19.56 -5.83 0.10
C SER A 451 -18.45 -5.98 -0.94
N TYR A 452 -18.20 -7.19 -1.48
CA TYR A 452 -17.26 -7.35 -2.59
C TYR A 452 -17.80 -6.71 -3.87
N GLN A 453 -19.09 -6.87 -4.18
CA GLN A 453 -19.71 -6.23 -5.35
C GLN A 453 -19.56 -4.70 -5.28
N LEU A 454 -19.81 -4.09 -4.12
CA LEU A 454 -19.59 -2.66 -3.91
C LEU A 454 -18.11 -2.28 -4.07
N GLY A 455 -17.19 -3.03 -3.47
CA GLY A 455 -15.75 -2.79 -3.63
C GLY A 455 -15.31 -2.86 -5.10
N VAL A 456 -15.82 -3.83 -5.85
CA VAL A 456 -15.57 -3.97 -7.29
C VAL A 456 -16.10 -2.77 -8.06
N ASN A 457 -17.33 -2.33 -7.76
CA ASN A 457 -17.91 -1.15 -8.40
C ASN A 457 -17.10 0.12 -8.14
N ILE A 458 -16.62 0.33 -6.91
CA ILE A 458 -15.82 1.52 -6.57
C ILE A 458 -14.49 1.52 -7.34
N ILE A 459 -13.78 0.39 -7.35
CA ILE A 459 -12.51 0.26 -8.10
C ILE A 459 -12.77 0.48 -9.60
N TYR A 460 -13.81 -0.17 -10.14
CA TYR A 460 -14.16 -0.07 -11.55
C TYR A 460 -14.51 1.38 -11.94
N TYR A 461 -15.39 2.04 -11.18
CA TYR A 461 -15.79 3.43 -11.39
C TYR A 461 -14.57 4.37 -11.44
N ALA A 462 -13.67 4.26 -10.46
CA ALA A 462 -12.46 5.09 -10.42
C ALA A 462 -11.60 4.90 -11.67
N HIS A 463 -11.42 3.65 -12.12
CA HIS A 463 -10.60 3.36 -13.30
C HIS A 463 -11.30 3.78 -14.61
N ALA A 464 -12.62 3.65 -14.70
CA ALA A 464 -13.40 4.08 -15.85
C ALA A 464 -13.36 5.61 -16.01
N GLU A 465 -13.55 6.37 -14.94
CA GLU A 465 -13.42 7.83 -14.95
C GLU A 465 -11.99 8.28 -15.29
N TYR A 466 -10.99 7.58 -14.76
CA TYR A 466 -9.60 7.83 -15.11
C TYR A 466 -9.31 7.55 -16.60
N ASN A 467 -9.86 6.47 -17.15
CA ASN A 467 -9.74 6.14 -18.57
C ASN A 467 -10.37 7.23 -19.45
N LYS A 468 -11.60 7.66 -19.15
CA LYS A 468 -12.28 8.77 -19.86
C LYS A 468 -11.42 10.03 -19.87
N TRP A 469 -10.83 10.38 -18.73
CA TRP A 469 -9.92 11.53 -18.66
C TRP A 469 -8.65 11.33 -19.49
N LEU A 470 -8.03 10.15 -19.44
CA LEU A 470 -6.85 9.86 -20.25
C LEU A 470 -7.14 9.97 -21.74
N GLU A 471 -8.31 9.54 -22.19
CA GLU A 471 -8.74 9.63 -23.58
C GLU A 471 -9.08 11.05 -24.01
N ALA A 472 -9.84 11.79 -23.19
CA ALA A 472 -10.17 13.18 -23.46
C ALA A 472 -8.92 14.09 -23.53
N THR A 473 -7.80 13.65 -22.93
CA THR A 473 -6.51 14.34 -22.93
C THR A 473 -5.47 13.72 -23.87
N LYS A 474 -5.81 12.71 -24.68
CA LYS A 474 -4.98 12.27 -25.81
C LYS A 474 -5.01 13.41 -26.86
N LYS A 475 -3.85 14.04 -27.08
CA LYS A 475 -3.64 14.99 -28.17
C LYS A 475 -3.21 14.24 -29.42
#